data_AF-A0A0F9HP80-F1
#
_entry.id   AF-A0A0F9HP80-F1
#
_cell.length_a   1.000
_cell.length_b   1.000
_cell.length_c   1.000
_cell.angle_alpha   90.00
_cell.angle_beta   90.00
_cell.angle_gamma   90.00
#
_symmetry.space_group_name_H-M   'P 1'
#
loop_
_entity.id
_entity.type
_entity.pdbx_description
1 polymer ?
#
loop_
_entity_poly.entity_id
_entity_poly.type
_entity_poly.pdbx_seq_one_letter_code
_entity_poly.pdbx_strand_id
1 'polypeptide(L)'
;MGYKEDLQIDDYALDSEWDRQAALYMKWAEEYADAVLIRDRAKENVDLVRAELYQQIVSKADKKPTESAIGNEIIQHDKYKEANNNYLEAKKNAEILAGAKEAMQHKKKALEGRTHLWIAGYNAEPKIPAEAKKNSFEKTDKEIKLSRKDRPDRLKRRKIEK
;
A
#
# COMPACT_ATOMS: atom_id res chain seq x y z
N MET A 1 11.43 8.56 9.04
CA MET A 1 10.11 7.89 8.97
C MET A 1 9.52 8.18 7.61
N GLY A 2 9.32 7.16 6.77
CA GLY A 2 8.62 7.29 5.51
C GLY A 2 7.14 6.90 5.65
N TYR A 3 6.40 7.03 4.55
CA TYR A 3 4.99 6.65 4.52
C TYR A 3 4.79 5.13 4.66
N LYS A 4 5.81 4.32 4.35
CA LYS A 4 5.76 2.86 4.43
C LYS A 4 5.62 2.36 5.87
N GLU A 5 6.29 3.00 6.81
CA GLU A 5 6.18 2.66 8.22
C GLU A 5 4.80 3.07 8.77
N ASP A 6 4.30 4.25 8.38
CA ASP A 6 2.98 4.73 8.79
C ASP A 6 1.81 3.88 8.22
N LEU A 7 2.08 3.07 7.17
CA LEU A 7 1.11 2.15 6.57
C LEU A 7 0.95 0.82 7.30
N GLN A 8 1.89 0.46 8.18
CA GLN A 8 1.75 -0.75 8.96
C GLN A 8 0.53 -0.65 9.88
N ILE A 9 -0.15 -1.79 10.08
CA ILE A 9 -1.29 -1.89 10.98
C ILE A 9 -0.91 -2.87 12.08
N ASP A 10 -1.09 -2.47 13.34
CA ASP A 10 -1.07 -3.39 14.47
C ASP A 10 -2.43 -4.08 14.64
N ASP A 11 -2.45 -5.40 14.49
CA ASP A 11 -3.65 -6.24 14.59
C ASP A 11 -4.21 -6.29 16.02
N TYR A 12 -3.39 -6.04 17.04
CA TYR A 12 -3.76 -6.15 18.45
C TYR A 12 -4.22 -4.83 19.08
N ALA A 13 -4.02 -3.71 18.39
CA ALA A 13 -4.30 -2.36 18.87
C ALA A 13 -5.21 -1.59 17.89
N LEU A 14 -6.27 -2.24 17.41
CA LEU A 14 -7.12 -1.70 16.35
C LEU A 14 -7.76 -0.35 16.73
N ASP A 15 -8.14 -0.18 18.00
CA ASP A 15 -8.72 1.07 18.50
C ASP A 15 -7.74 2.25 18.38
N SER A 16 -6.48 2.01 18.78
CA SER A 16 -5.40 3.00 18.67
C SER A 16 -5.02 3.31 17.22
N GLU A 17 -5.06 2.30 16.34
CA GLU A 17 -4.86 2.49 14.90
C GLU A 17 -5.96 3.37 14.29
N TRP A 18 -7.22 3.19 14.72
CA TRP A 18 -8.35 4.00 14.29
C TRP A 18 -8.23 5.47 14.71
N ASP A 19 -7.86 5.72 15.97
CA ASP A 19 -7.66 7.08 16.49
C ASP A 19 -6.52 7.79 15.73
N ARG A 20 -5.44 7.06 15.44
CA ARG A 20 -4.26 7.60 14.75
C ARG A 20 -4.48 7.80 13.25
N GLN A 21 -5.41 7.06 12.63
CA GLN A 21 -5.61 7.05 11.18
C GLN A 21 -5.93 8.43 10.59
N ALA A 22 -6.79 9.21 11.27
CA ALA A 22 -7.15 10.55 10.81
C ALA A 22 -5.95 11.51 10.85
N ALA A 23 -5.14 11.44 11.92
CA ALA A 23 -3.94 12.26 12.07
C ALA A 23 -2.88 11.90 11.02
N LEU A 24 -2.69 10.60 10.73
CA LEU A 24 -1.79 10.15 9.66
C LEU A 24 -2.23 10.65 8.30
N TYR A 25 -3.53 10.57 7.99
CA TYR A 25 -4.04 11.10 6.73
C TYR A 25 -3.77 12.60 6.62
N MET A 26 -4.04 13.39 7.68
CA MET A 26 -3.82 14.83 7.66
C MET A 26 -2.35 15.18 7.44
N LYS A 27 -1.44 14.54 8.17
CA LYS A 27 0.02 14.70 8.00
C LYS A 27 0.44 14.53 6.54
N TRP A 28 0.03 13.44 5.89
CA TRP A 28 0.42 13.17 4.50
C TRP A 28 -0.34 14.05 3.49
N ALA A 29 -1.52 14.55 3.83
CA ALA A 29 -2.24 15.53 3.03
C ALA A 29 -1.57 16.91 3.05
N GLU A 30 -1.08 17.35 4.21
CA GLU A 30 -0.31 18.59 4.37
C GLU A 30 1.01 18.53 3.58
N GLU A 31 1.80 17.48 3.78
CA GLU A 31 3.05 17.26 3.03
C GLU A 31 2.82 17.23 1.52
N TYR A 32 1.73 16.59 1.06
CA TYR A 32 1.35 16.60 -0.34
C TYR A 32 1.01 18.02 -0.83
N ALA A 33 0.26 18.81 -0.05
CA ALA A 33 -0.09 20.18 -0.42
C ALA A 33 1.17 21.06 -0.57
N ASP A 34 2.12 20.94 0.36
CA ASP A 34 3.40 21.65 0.29
C ASP A 34 4.22 21.24 -0.94
N ALA A 35 4.28 19.94 -1.24
CA ALA A 35 4.97 19.45 -2.43
C ALA A 35 4.30 19.91 -3.73
N VAL A 36 2.97 20.01 -3.76
CA VAL A 36 2.21 20.58 -4.89
C VAL A 36 2.57 22.06 -5.08
N LEU A 37 2.65 22.84 -4.00
CA LEU A 37 3.06 24.24 -4.08
C LEU A 37 4.48 24.39 -4.64
N ILE A 38 5.41 23.55 -4.19
CA ILE A 38 6.80 23.54 -4.69
C ILE A 38 6.83 23.19 -6.19
N ARG A 39 6.09 22.15 -6.61
CA ARG A 39 5.96 21.76 -8.01
C ARG A 39 5.42 22.91 -8.87
N ASP A 40 4.37 23.58 -8.40
CA ASP A 40 3.71 24.64 -9.16
C ASP A 40 4.61 25.87 -9.30
N ARG A 41 5.34 26.25 -8.24
CA ARG A 41 6.40 27.28 -8.32
C ARG A 41 7.52 26.90 -9.28
N ALA A 42 7.96 25.64 -9.26
CA ALA A 42 9.00 25.17 -10.18
C ALA A 42 8.51 25.23 -11.63
N LYS A 43 7.22 24.95 -11.89
CA LYS A 43 6.60 25.09 -13.20
C LYS A 43 6.56 26.55 -13.66
N GLU A 44 6.12 27.46 -12.80
CA GLU A 44 6.14 28.90 -13.09
C GLU A 44 7.56 29.38 -13.44
N ASN A 45 8.58 28.88 -12.73
CA ASN A 45 9.96 29.20 -13.03
C ASN A 45 10.43 28.68 -14.40
N VAL A 46 10.00 27.49 -14.83
CA VAL A 46 10.27 26.98 -16.17
C VAL A 46 9.68 27.91 -17.24
N ASP A 47 8.43 28.36 -17.04
CA ASP A 47 7.74 29.26 -17.96
C ASP A 47 8.42 30.64 -18.00
N LEU A 48 8.87 31.16 -16.85
CA LEU A 48 9.63 32.40 -16.76
C LEU A 48 10.97 32.31 -17.49
N VAL A 49 11.77 31.28 -17.21
CA VAL A 49 13.08 31.06 -17.87
C VAL A 49 12.90 30.90 -19.38
N ARG A 50 11.85 30.20 -19.81
CA ARG A 50 11.51 30.07 -21.24
C ARG A 50 11.23 31.43 -21.88
N ALA A 51 10.47 32.30 -21.21
CA ALA A 51 10.17 33.63 -21.70
C ALA A 51 11.41 34.54 -21.77
N GLU A 52 12.28 34.48 -20.75
CA GLU A 52 13.55 35.21 -20.72
C GLU A 52 14.48 34.77 -21.86
N LEU A 53 14.63 33.46 -22.07
CA LEU A 53 15.46 32.92 -23.14
C LEU A 53 14.90 33.29 -24.51
N TYR A 54 13.58 33.27 -24.68
CA TYR A 54 12.94 33.73 -25.91
C TYR A 54 13.32 35.19 -26.23
N GLN A 55 13.20 36.10 -25.25
CA GLN A 55 13.57 37.50 -25.44
C GLN A 55 15.07 37.65 -25.74
N GLN A 56 15.93 36.91 -25.04
CA GLN A 56 17.38 36.94 -25.27
C GLN A 56 17.75 36.49 -26.69
N ILE A 57 17.14 35.41 -27.20
CA ILE A 57 17.39 34.90 -28.55
C ILE A 57 16.92 35.93 -29.59
N VAL A 58 15.72 36.49 -29.43
CA VAL A 58 15.18 37.47 -30.39
C VAL A 58 16.02 38.76 -30.38
N SER A 59 16.44 39.25 -29.22
CA SER A 59 17.23 40.49 -29.10
C SER A 59 18.64 40.39 -29.69
N LYS A 60 19.22 39.19 -29.74
CA LYS A 60 20.57 38.93 -30.27
C LYS A 60 20.60 38.50 -31.73
N ALA A 61 19.45 38.21 -32.33
CA ALA A 61 19.40 37.69 -33.70
C ALA A 61 19.48 38.83 -34.72
N ASP A 62 20.47 38.75 -35.63
CA ASP A 62 20.63 39.70 -36.75
C ASP A 62 19.45 39.67 -37.74
N LYS A 63 18.77 38.53 -37.84
CA LYS A 63 17.56 38.34 -38.66
C LYS A 63 16.49 37.70 -37.82
N LYS A 64 15.23 38.09 -38.04
CA LYS A 64 14.07 37.55 -37.31
C LYS A 64 14.07 36.02 -37.41
N PRO A 65 14.36 35.29 -36.32
CA PRO A 65 14.40 33.83 -36.36
C PRO A 65 12.96 33.29 -36.45
N THR A 66 12.82 32.07 -36.98
CA THR A 66 11.53 31.39 -37.01
C THR A 66 11.17 30.89 -35.61
N GLU A 67 9.88 30.84 -35.27
CA GLU A 67 9.43 30.37 -33.95
C GLU A 67 9.91 28.95 -33.62
N SER A 68 9.99 28.08 -34.64
CA SER A 68 10.52 26.72 -34.50
C SER A 68 12.01 26.70 -34.14
N ALA A 69 12.82 27.56 -34.76
CA ALA A 69 14.24 27.67 -34.44
C ALA A 69 14.46 28.15 -33.01
N ILE A 70 13.69 29.15 -32.56
CA ILE A 70 13.75 29.66 -31.18
C ILE A 70 13.36 28.56 -30.18
N GLY A 71 12.28 27.81 -30.46
CA GLY A 71 11.84 26.73 -29.60
C GLY A 71 12.91 25.64 -29.40
N ASN A 72 13.58 25.24 -30.49
CA ASN A 72 14.66 24.25 -30.43
C ASN A 72 15.86 24.75 -29.62
N GLU A 73 16.23 26.02 -29.81
CA GLU A 73 17.34 26.64 -29.08
C GLU A 73 17.06 26.71 -27.57
N ILE A 74 15.85 27.14 -27.18
CA ILE A 74 15.45 27.20 -25.77
C ILE A 74 15.54 25.82 -25.11
N ILE A 75 15.06 24.76 -25.78
CA ILE A 75 15.09 23.40 -25.22
C ILE A 75 16.53 22.91 -25.04
N GLN A 76 17.45 23.32 -25.91
CA GLN A 76 18.86 22.97 -25.80
C GLN A 76 19.62 23.80 -24.76
N HIS A 77 19.10 24.96 -24.37
CA HIS A 77 19.75 25.86 -23.43
C HIS A 77 19.81 25.27 -22.01
N ASP A 78 20.97 25.32 -21.37
CA ASP A 78 21.21 24.66 -20.08
C ASP A 78 20.32 25.19 -18.95
N LYS A 79 20.09 26.52 -18.89
CA LYS A 79 19.15 27.12 -17.93
C LYS A 79 17.75 26.53 -18.00
N TYR A 80 17.23 26.28 -19.20
CA TYR A 80 15.91 25.68 -19.37
C TYR A 80 15.92 24.22 -18.92
N LYS A 81 16.97 23.45 -19.29
CA LYS A 81 17.12 22.06 -18.85
C LYS A 81 17.18 21.94 -17.33
N GLU A 82 17.94 22.81 -16.67
CA GLU A 82 18.05 22.84 -15.22
C GLU A 82 16.70 23.17 -14.55
N ALA A 83 16.03 24.25 -14.98
CA ALA A 83 14.70 24.60 -14.47
C ALA A 83 13.69 23.47 -14.69
N ASN A 84 13.72 22.83 -15.86
CA ASN A 84 12.83 21.73 -16.19
C ASN A 84 13.14 20.47 -15.36
N ASN A 85 14.41 20.15 -15.11
CA ASN A 85 14.81 19.05 -14.24
C ASN A 85 14.31 19.28 -12.80
N ASN A 86 14.48 20.50 -12.26
CA ASN A 86 13.97 20.86 -10.94
C ASN A 86 12.45 20.69 -10.85
N TYR A 87 11.72 21.12 -11.90
CA TYR A 87 10.28 20.90 -11.98
C TYR A 87 9.92 19.40 -12.03
N LEU A 88 10.64 18.59 -12.80
CA LEU A 88 10.40 17.15 -12.89
C LEU A 88 10.66 16.44 -11.56
N GLU A 89 11.69 16.82 -10.82
CA GLU A 89 11.98 16.30 -9.48
C GLU A 89 10.89 16.71 -8.48
N ALA A 90 10.49 17.98 -8.47
CA ALA A 90 9.39 18.46 -7.62
C ALA A 90 8.08 17.74 -7.94
N LYS A 91 7.79 17.52 -9.22
CA LYS A 91 6.62 16.74 -9.67
C LYS A 91 6.70 15.30 -9.16
N LYS A 92 7.84 14.63 -9.32
CA LYS A 92 8.03 13.27 -8.82
C LYS A 92 7.74 13.18 -7.32
N ASN A 93 8.26 14.13 -6.54
CA ASN A 93 8.04 14.16 -5.09
C ASN A 93 6.56 14.37 -4.74
N ALA A 94 5.89 15.30 -5.41
CA ALA A 94 4.45 15.51 -5.24
C ALA A 94 3.63 14.24 -5.57
N GLU A 95 3.95 13.53 -6.65
CA GLU A 95 3.27 12.27 -7.01
C GLU A 95 3.51 11.15 -5.98
N ILE A 96 4.72 11.05 -5.41
CA ILE A 96 5.01 10.09 -4.34
C ILE A 96 4.14 10.37 -3.11
N LEU A 97 4.02 11.64 -2.72
CA LEU A 97 3.21 12.07 -1.57
C LEU A 97 1.69 11.93 -1.85
N ALA A 98 1.26 12.12 -3.10
CA ALA A 98 -0.09 11.79 -3.54
C ALA A 98 -0.39 10.30 -3.30
N GLY A 99 0.55 9.43 -3.69
CA GLY A 99 0.48 8.00 -3.45
C GLY A 99 0.46 7.64 -1.95
N ALA A 100 1.23 8.35 -1.12
CA ALA A 100 1.20 8.17 0.33
C ALA A 100 -0.17 8.52 0.94
N LYS A 101 -0.73 9.67 0.54
CA LYS A 101 -2.08 10.10 0.97
C LYS A 101 -3.14 9.08 0.56
N GLU A 102 -3.07 8.57 -0.67
CA GLU A 102 -4.01 7.54 -1.17
C GLU A 102 -3.84 6.22 -0.43
N ALA A 103 -2.60 5.81 -0.15
CA ALA A 103 -2.31 4.61 0.62
C ALA A 103 -2.90 4.72 2.04
N MET A 104 -2.93 5.91 2.64
CA MET A 104 -3.65 6.12 3.91
C MET A 104 -5.16 5.91 3.76
N GLN A 105 -5.78 6.30 2.64
CA GLN A 105 -7.18 5.96 2.40
C GLN A 105 -7.40 4.45 2.26
N HIS A 106 -6.48 3.74 1.62
CA HIS A 106 -6.50 2.29 1.56
C HIS A 106 -6.31 1.65 2.95
N LYS A 107 -5.42 2.19 3.79
CA LYS A 107 -5.26 1.75 5.19
C LYS A 107 -6.57 1.85 5.96
N LYS A 108 -7.30 2.97 5.85
CA LYS A 108 -8.64 3.12 6.45
C LYS A 108 -9.58 1.98 6.02
N LYS A 109 -9.69 1.71 4.71
CA LYS A 109 -10.54 0.62 4.20
C LYS A 109 -10.10 -0.77 4.71
N ALA A 110 -8.80 -0.99 4.85
CA ALA A 110 -8.28 -2.23 5.42
C ALA A 110 -8.65 -2.37 6.90
N LEU A 111 -8.57 -1.30 7.68
CA LEU A 111 -9.02 -1.26 9.08
C LEU A 111 -10.51 -1.55 9.20
N GLU A 112 -11.35 -0.97 8.31
CA GLU A 112 -12.79 -1.30 8.23
C GLU A 112 -12.99 -2.78 7.91
N GLY A 113 -12.29 -3.33 6.91
CA GLY A 113 -12.38 -4.75 6.58
C GLY A 113 -12.06 -5.64 7.78
N ARG A 114 -11.08 -5.25 8.59
CA ARG A 114 -10.70 -5.98 9.81
C ARG A 114 -11.77 -5.94 10.89
N THR A 115 -12.42 -4.80 11.12
CA THR A 115 -13.54 -4.73 12.09
C THR A 115 -14.68 -5.65 11.66
N HIS A 116 -14.96 -5.76 10.36
CA HIS A 116 -15.97 -6.69 9.85
C HIS A 116 -15.58 -8.15 10.05
N LEU A 117 -14.32 -8.52 9.78
CA LEU A 117 -13.81 -9.88 10.02
C LEU A 117 -13.88 -10.25 11.51
N TRP A 118 -13.58 -9.31 12.40
CA TRP A 118 -13.68 -9.50 13.84
C TRP A 118 -15.12 -9.78 14.28
N ILE A 119 -16.07 -8.96 13.83
CA ILE A 119 -17.52 -9.14 14.11
C ILE A 119 -18.03 -10.48 13.55
N ALA A 120 -17.57 -10.87 12.36
CA ALA A 120 -17.92 -12.14 11.74
C ALA A 120 -17.34 -13.37 12.47
N GLY A 121 -16.52 -13.16 13.50
CA GLY A 121 -15.87 -14.25 14.23
C GLY A 121 -14.86 -15.00 13.36
N TYR A 122 -14.20 -14.32 12.42
CA TYR A 122 -13.18 -14.94 11.55
C TYR A 122 -12.07 -15.59 12.37
N ASN A 123 -11.70 -14.98 13.50
CA ASN A 123 -10.73 -15.50 14.46
C ASN A 123 -11.37 -16.32 15.59
N ALA A 124 -12.67 -16.60 15.54
CA ALA A 124 -13.34 -17.40 16.56
C ALA A 124 -13.10 -18.89 16.31
N GLU A 125 -12.88 -19.65 17.38
CA GLU A 125 -12.81 -21.10 17.27
C GLU A 125 -14.13 -21.66 16.71
N PRO A 126 -14.07 -22.63 15.77
CA PRO A 126 -15.27 -23.24 15.22
C PRO A 126 -16.10 -23.87 16.35
N LYS A 127 -17.28 -23.30 16.62
CA LYS A 127 -18.23 -23.90 17.55
C LYS A 127 -18.90 -25.09 16.88
N ILE A 128 -18.34 -26.27 17.06
CA ILE A 128 -18.98 -27.52 16.65
C ILE A 128 -20.21 -27.73 17.55
N PRO A 129 -21.44 -27.82 17.01
CA PRO A 129 -22.64 -28.08 17.79
C PRO A 129 -22.50 -29.37 18.60
N ALA A 130 -23.05 -29.39 19.82
CA ALA A 130 -22.92 -30.55 20.73
C ALA A 130 -23.44 -31.86 20.10
N GLU A 131 -24.47 -31.77 19.26
CA GLU A 131 -25.03 -32.90 18.51
C GLU A 131 -24.06 -33.42 17.43
N ALA A 132 -23.37 -32.51 16.73
CA ALA A 132 -22.35 -32.87 15.74
C ALA A 132 -21.12 -33.50 16.40
N LYS A 133 -20.72 -33.04 17.60
CA LYS A 133 -19.71 -33.73 18.43
C LYS A 133 -20.18 -35.14 18.81
N LYS A 134 -21.39 -35.31 19.35
CA LYS A 134 -21.91 -36.65 19.70
C LYS A 134 -21.91 -37.59 18.49
N ASN A 135 -22.41 -37.16 17.34
CA ASN A 135 -22.48 -37.98 16.13
C ASN A 135 -21.11 -38.36 15.56
N SER A 136 -20.11 -37.47 15.67
CA SER A 136 -18.75 -37.77 15.22
C SER A 136 -18.07 -38.78 16.15
N PHE A 137 -18.13 -38.59 17.47
CA PHE A 137 -17.57 -39.55 18.44
C PHE A 137 -18.31 -40.90 18.43
N GLU A 138 -19.64 -40.93 18.27
CA GLU A 138 -20.41 -42.17 18.19
C GLU A 138 -20.14 -42.97 16.91
N LYS A 139 -19.91 -42.31 15.78
CA LYS A 139 -19.50 -42.98 14.53
C LYS A 139 -18.12 -43.61 14.70
N THR A 140 -17.16 -42.88 15.28
CA THR A 140 -15.81 -43.41 15.54
C THR A 140 -15.85 -44.58 16.54
N ASP A 141 -16.67 -44.51 17.59
CA ASP A 141 -16.82 -45.59 18.57
C ASP A 141 -17.48 -46.84 17.96
N LYS A 142 -18.49 -46.68 17.10
CA LYS A 142 -19.13 -47.80 16.38
C LYS A 142 -18.17 -48.44 15.38
N GLU A 143 -17.39 -47.65 14.63
CA GLU A 143 -16.37 -48.14 13.71
C GLU A 143 -15.22 -48.86 14.44
N ILE A 144 -14.76 -48.33 15.58
CA ILE A 144 -13.76 -48.99 16.44
C ILE A 144 -14.33 -50.30 17.01
N LYS A 145 -15.61 -50.34 17.41
CA LYS A 145 -16.27 -51.56 17.90
C LYS A 145 -16.48 -52.60 16.81
N LEU A 146 -16.82 -52.20 15.57
CA LEU A 146 -16.86 -53.10 14.41
C LEU A 146 -15.47 -53.65 14.07
N SER A 147 -14.46 -52.77 14.01
CA SER A 147 -13.04 -53.12 13.80
C SER A 147 -12.49 -54.10 14.85
N ARG A 148 -13.03 -54.09 16.08
CA ARG A 148 -12.66 -55.04 17.14
C ARG A 148 -13.35 -56.39 17.00
N LYS A 149 -14.55 -56.43 16.41
CA LYS A 149 -15.35 -57.65 16.23
C LYS A 149 -14.81 -58.54 15.10
N ASP A 150 -14.23 -57.92 14.07
CA ASP A 150 -13.66 -58.61 12.90
C ASP A 150 -12.16 -58.94 13.02
N ARG A 151 -11.53 -58.69 14.18
CA ARG A 151 -10.14 -59.10 14.40
C ARG A 151 -10.10 -60.60 14.74
N PRO A 152 -9.46 -61.45 13.93
CA PRO A 152 -9.19 -62.82 14.34
C PRO A 152 -8.31 -62.77 15.60
N ASP A 153 -8.66 -63.59 16.58
CA ASP A 153 -8.03 -63.72 17.89
C ASP A 153 -6.54 -64.13 17.75
N ARG A 154 -5.68 -63.15 17.47
CA ARG A 154 -4.25 -63.32 17.21
C ARG A 154 -3.38 -62.90 18.39
N LEU A 155 -3.91 -62.97 19.60
CA LEU A 155 -3.11 -62.92 20.82
C LEU A 155 -3.12 -64.28 21.52
N LYS A 156 -2.62 -65.31 20.81
CA LYS A 156 -2.06 -66.47 21.50
C LYS A 156 -0.88 -65.97 22.33
N ARG A 157 -1.09 -65.83 23.64
CA ARG A 157 0.00 -65.61 24.62
C ARG A 157 1.09 -66.65 24.33
N ARG A 158 2.28 -66.21 23.93
CA ARG A 158 3.46 -67.09 23.90
C ARG A 158 3.64 -67.60 25.33
N LYS A 159 3.43 -68.89 25.55
CA LYS A 159 3.90 -69.55 26.77
C LYS A 159 5.43 -69.42 26.75
N ILE A 160 5.96 -68.74 27.74
CA ILE A 160 7.40 -68.73 28.02
C ILE A 160 7.68 -70.08 28.66
N GLU A 161 8.38 -70.97 27.96
CA GLU A 161 8.90 -72.20 28.54
C GLU A 161 10.04 -71.84 29.51
N LYS A 162 10.04 -72.49 30.67
CA LYS A 162 11.01 -72.32 31.75
C LYS A 162 12.29 -73.11 31.48
#